data_AF-A0A699Q3J5-F1
#
_entry.id   AF-A0A699Q3J5-F1
#
_cell.length_a   1.000
_cell.length_b   1.000
_cell.length_c   1.000
_cell.angle_alpha   90.00
_cell.angle_beta   90.00
_cell.angle_gamma   90.00
#
_symmetry.space_group_name_H-M   'P 1'
#
loop_
_entity.id
_entity.type
_entity.pdbx_description
1 polymer ?
#
loop_
_entity_poly.entity_id
_entity_poly.type
_entity_poly.pdbx_seq_one_letter_code
_entity_poly.pdbx_strand_id
1 'polypeptide(L)'
;LGAFDVIIRMDWLILHDAVIVCGKKELHVPFKKRTLVVKGDDGVSRLKVVSCMKVKKYVDRGSYLFVAQVVEKEPTERHLEDVPIICKFLDVFPEDLLGLPPPREVEFEIELVPGAAPVACAPNRLAPSEMKELAKQLQELSDKGFIRPSSL
;
A
#
# COMPACT_ATOMS: atom_id res chain seq x y z
N LEU A 1 -2.90 -25.28 14.26
CA LEU A 1 -3.57 -25.09 12.96
C LEU A 1 -4.17 -23.71 12.98
N GLY A 2 -3.56 -22.77 12.26
CA GLY A 2 -3.94 -21.36 12.29
C GLY A 2 -5.36 -21.16 11.77
N ALA A 3 -6.09 -20.25 12.40
CA ALA A 3 -7.28 -19.66 11.79
C ALA A 3 -6.79 -18.68 10.71
N PHE A 4 -7.37 -18.77 9.52
CA PHE A 4 -7.12 -17.81 8.45
C PHE A 4 -8.41 -17.07 8.18
N ASP A 5 -8.32 -15.74 8.16
CA ASP A 5 -9.42 -14.90 7.71
C ASP A 5 -9.33 -14.75 6.19
N VAL A 6 -10.43 -15.05 5.50
CA VAL A 6 -10.52 -14.91 4.05
C VAL A 6 -11.35 -13.66 3.75
N ILE A 7 -10.72 -12.67 3.13
CA ILE A 7 -11.40 -11.46 2.66
C ILE A 7 -11.77 -11.66 1.19
N ILE A 8 -13.08 -11.77 0.92
CA ILE A 8 -13.61 -11.79 -0.43
C ILE A 8 -13.88 -10.35 -0.86
N ARG A 9 -13.25 -9.93 -1.96
CA ARG A 9 -13.40 -8.57 -2.49
C ARG A 9 -14.72 -8.41 -3.26
N MET A 10 -15.14 -7.15 -3.42
CA MET A 10 -16.44 -6.79 -4.01
C MET A 10 -16.55 -7.16 -5.49
N ASP A 11 -15.45 -7.07 -6.24
CA ASP A 11 -15.34 -7.52 -7.63
C ASP A 11 -15.73 -9.00 -7.79
N TRP A 12 -15.25 -9.87 -6.91
CA TRP A 12 -15.62 -11.28 -6.90
C TRP A 12 -17.10 -11.49 -6.58
N LEU A 13 -17.65 -10.74 -5.62
CA LEU A 13 -19.07 -10.83 -5.25
C LEU A 13 -19.99 -10.44 -6.41
N ILE A 14 -19.64 -9.38 -7.13
CA ILE A 14 -20.37 -8.90 -8.31
C ILE A 14 -20.27 -9.94 -9.44
N LEU A 15 -19.08 -10.46 -9.71
CA LEU A 15 -18.84 -11.44 -10.77
C LEU A 15 -19.71 -12.70 -10.62
N HIS A 16 -20.06 -13.06 -9.39
CA HIS A 16 -20.80 -14.27 -9.07
C HIS A 16 -22.24 -14.03 -8.59
N ASP A 17 -22.79 -12.81 -8.79
CA ASP A 17 -24.14 -12.45 -8.36
C ASP A 17 -24.42 -12.83 -6.89
N ALA A 18 -23.41 -12.63 -6.03
CA ALA A 18 -23.48 -13.06 -4.64
C ALA A 18 -24.33 -12.09 -3.81
N VAL A 19 -25.23 -12.64 -2.98
CA VAL A 19 -26.13 -11.87 -2.10
C VAL A 19 -25.67 -11.99 -0.66
N ILE A 20 -25.44 -10.85 -0.01
CA ILE A 20 -25.06 -10.79 1.40
C ILE A 20 -26.31 -10.66 2.26
N VAL A 21 -26.55 -11.61 3.17
CA VAL A 21 -27.62 -11.58 4.17
C VAL A 21 -27.02 -11.25 5.53
N CYS A 22 -26.76 -9.96 5.76
CA CYS A 22 -26.04 -9.47 6.95
C CYS A 22 -26.67 -9.93 8.27
N GLY A 23 -28.00 -9.85 8.39
CA GLY A 23 -28.71 -10.22 9.62
C GLY A 23 -28.54 -11.69 10.03
N LYS A 24 -28.18 -12.56 9.08
CA LYS A 24 -27.92 -13.99 9.33
C LYS A 24 -26.43 -14.35 9.28
N LYS A 25 -25.56 -13.39 8.97
CA LYS A 25 -24.14 -13.62 8.63
C LYS A 25 -23.98 -14.68 7.53
N GLU A 26 -24.79 -14.61 6.48
CA GLU A 26 -24.75 -15.57 5.36
C GLU A 26 -24.39 -14.87 4.04
N LEU A 27 -23.63 -15.56 3.21
CA LEU A 27 -23.35 -15.20 1.82
C LEU A 27 -23.96 -16.26 0.90
N HIS A 28 -24.86 -15.84 0.02
CA HIS A 28 -25.57 -16.71 -0.92
C HIS A 28 -24.95 -16.53 -2.30
N VAL A 29 -24.36 -17.59 -2.85
CA VAL A 29 -23.72 -17.57 -4.17
C VAL A 29 -24.44 -18.53 -5.09
N PRO A 30 -25.04 -18.07 -6.21
CA PRO A 30 -25.55 -18.94 -7.25
C PRO A 30 -24.48 -19.93 -7.73
N PHE A 31 -24.81 -21.23 -7.69
CA PHE A 31 -23.91 -22.29 -8.15
C PHE A 31 -24.68 -23.36 -8.91
N LYS A 32 -24.54 -23.35 -10.25
CA LYS A 32 -25.32 -24.20 -11.16
C LYS A 32 -26.83 -23.98 -10.94
N LYS A 33 -27.59 -25.04 -10.62
CA LYS A 33 -29.03 -25.00 -10.33
C LYS A 33 -29.34 -24.90 -8.83
N ARG A 34 -28.37 -24.52 -8.00
CA ARG A 34 -28.47 -24.47 -6.53
C ARG A 34 -27.86 -23.16 -6.02
N THR A 35 -28.11 -22.85 -4.76
CA THR A 35 -27.48 -21.73 -4.06
C THR A 35 -26.51 -22.28 -3.03
N LEU A 36 -25.25 -21.87 -3.10
CA LEU A 36 -24.26 -22.12 -2.05
C LEU A 36 -24.49 -21.11 -0.94
N VAL A 37 -24.67 -21.57 0.30
CA VAL A 37 -24.80 -20.70 1.47
C VAL A 37 -23.54 -20.84 2.31
N VAL A 38 -22.72 -19.79 2.32
CA VAL A 38 -21.56 -19.68 3.20
C VAL A 38 -22.01 -18.97 4.47
N LYS A 39 -21.88 -19.62 5.62
CA LYS A 39 -22.17 -18.99 6.92
C LYS A 39 -20.88 -18.45 7.50
N GLY A 40 -20.93 -17.22 8.01
CA GLY A 40 -19.87 -16.67 8.84
C GLY A 40 -19.72 -17.48 10.12
N ASP A 41 -18.49 -17.55 10.63
CA ASP A 41 -18.23 -18.18 11.92
C ASP A 41 -18.91 -17.37 13.04
N ASP A 42 -19.63 -18.06 13.91
CA ASP A 42 -20.27 -17.48 15.10
C ASP A 42 -19.34 -17.53 16.33
N GLY A 43 -18.13 -18.07 16.17
CA GLY A 43 -17.13 -18.19 17.23
C GLY A 43 -17.44 -19.31 18.24
N VAL A 44 -18.57 -20.01 18.07
CA VAL A 44 -18.98 -21.12 18.94
C VAL A 44 -18.37 -22.44 18.45
N SER A 45 -18.01 -22.51 17.17
CA SER A 45 -17.49 -23.73 16.56
C SER A 45 -15.96 -23.77 16.51
N ARG A 46 -15.34 -24.59 17.37
CA ARG A 46 -13.97 -25.07 17.16
C ARG A 46 -13.92 -25.70 15.76
N LEU A 47 -13.00 -25.24 14.90
CA LEU A 47 -12.69 -25.86 13.61
C LEU A 47 -12.82 -27.39 13.70
N LYS A 48 -13.87 -27.94 13.09
CA LYS A 48 -14.11 -29.38 13.09
C LYS A 48 -13.17 -30.02 12.08
N VAL A 49 -11.95 -30.29 12.52
CA VAL A 49 -11.00 -31.12 11.75
C VAL A 49 -11.66 -32.48 11.53
N VAL A 50 -11.87 -32.84 10.27
CA VAL A 50 -12.43 -34.13 9.87
C VAL A 50 -11.33 -35.00 9.27
N SER A 51 -11.34 -36.29 9.58
CA SER A 51 -10.41 -37.24 8.98
C SER A 51 -10.77 -37.52 7.52
N CYS A 52 -9.78 -37.95 6.73
CA CYS A 52 -10.00 -38.35 5.33
C CYS A 52 -11.09 -39.43 5.18
N MET A 53 -11.23 -40.33 6.16
CA MET A 53 -12.30 -41.35 6.18
C MET A 53 -13.70 -40.73 6.30
N LYS A 54 -13.86 -39.70 7.14
CA LYS A 54 -15.12 -38.96 7.25
C LYS A 54 -15.43 -38.20 5.96
N VAL A 55 -14.43 -37.55 5.37
CA VAL A 55 -14.57 -36.86 4.08
C VAL A 55 -15.05 -37.83 3.01
N LYS A 56 -14.41 -39.01 2.88
CA LYS A 56 -14.82 -40.05 1.93
C LYS A 56 -16.29 -40.48 2.13
N LYS A 57 -16.71 -40.71 3.37
CA LYS A 57 -18.11 -41.06 3.70
C LYS A 57 -19.12 -39.97 3.32
N TYR A 58 -18.74 -38.69 3.41
CA TYR A 58 -19.63 -37.60 2.97
C TYR A 58 -19.77 -37.56 1.44
N VAL A 59 -18.66 -37.78 0.72
CA VAL A 59 -18.66 -37.85 -0.75
C VAL A 59 -19.47 -39.05 -1.24
N ASP A 60 -19.32 -40.22 -0.62
CA ASP A 60 -20.09 -41.43 -0.97
C ASP A 60 -21.60 -41.23 -0.76
N ARG A 61 -21.99 -40.30 0.12
CA ARG A 61 -23.39 -39.90 0.36
C ARG A 61 -23.89 -38.79 -0.56
N GLY A 62 -23.11 -38.41 -1.57
CA GLY A 62 -23.45 -37.38 -2.55
C GLY A 62 -23.18 -35.94 -2.12
N SER A 63 -22.36 -35.73 -1.08
CA SER A 63 -21.94 -34.38 -0.68
C SER A 63 -20.84 -33.86 -1.62
N TYR A 64 -20.84 -32.56 -1.90
CA TYR A 64 -19.78 -31.91 -2.67
C TYR A 64 -18.62 -31.49 -1.77
N LEU A 65 -17.39 -31.75 -2.22
CA LEU A 65 -16.17 -31.27 -1.57
C LEU A 65 -15.66 -30.04 -2.32
N PHE A 66 -15.35 -28.99 -1.57
CA PHE A 66 -14.68 -27.80 -2.08
C PHE A 66 -13.31 -27.70 -1.43
N VAL A 67 -12.29 -27.45 -2.24
CA VAL A 67 -10.92 -27.23 -1.77
C VAL A 67 -10.53 -25.82 -2.14
N ALA A 68 -10.18 -25.02 -1.14
CA ALA A 68 -9.57 -23.71 -1.34
C ALA A 68 -8.06 -23.87 -1.15
N GLN A 69 -7.29 -23.61 -2.21
CA GLN A 69 -5.84 -23.54 -2.14
C GLN A 69 -5.43 -22.07 -2.03
N VAL A 70 -4.76 -21.72 -0.94
CA VAL A 70 -4.09 -20.42 -0.82
C VAL A 70 -2.73 -20.57 -1.49
N VAL A 71 -2.55 -19.88 -2.61
CA VAL A 71 -1.25 -19.75 -3.27
C VAL A 71 -0.77 -18.34 -3.02
N GLU A 72 0.28 -18.21 -2.22
CA GLU A 72 1.02 -16.95 -2.14
C GLU A 72 1.67 -16.73 -3.50
N LYS A 73 1.14 -15.78 -4.25
CA LYS A 73 1.83 -15.29 -5.43
C LYS A 73 2.83 -14.25 -4.94
N GLU A 74 4.10 -14.45 -5.28
CA GLU A 74 5.08 -13.38 -5.30
C GLU A 74 4.41 -12.14 -5.91
N PRO A 75 4.45 -10.98 -5.25
CA PRO A 75 3.88 -9.78 -5.82
C PRO A 75 4.55 -9.58 -7.17
N THR A 76 3.75 -9.56 -8.24
CA THR A 76 4.24 -9.07 -9.52
C THR A 76 4.73 -7.66 -9.23
N GLU A 77 6.03 -7.39 -9.46
CA GLU A 77 6.61 -6.06 -9.25
C GLU A 77 5.69 -5.05 -9.90
N ARG A 78 5.00 -4.25 -9.07
CA ARG A 78 4.13 -3.21 -9.57
C ARG A 78 5.01 -2.01 -9.84
N HIS A 79 5.18 -1.75 -11.11
CA HIS A 79 5.91 -0.63 -11.64
C HIS A 79 5.03 0.64 -11.46
N LEU A 80 5.64 1.81 -11.30
CA LEU A 80 4.88 3.08 -11.23
C LEU A 80 4.05 3.29 -12.50
N GLU A 81 4.53 2.70 -13.60
CA GLU A 81 3.96 2.57 -14.93
C GLU A 81 2.66 1.72 -14.97
N ASP A 82 2.37 0.95 -13.92
CA ASP A 82 1.11 0.19 -13.81
C ASP A 82 -0.04 1.03 -13.27
N VAL A 83 0.24 2.23 -12.77
CA VAL A 83 -0.77 3.15 -12.22
C VAL A 83 -1.17 4.16 -13.30
N PRO A 84 -2.40 4.08 -13.87
CA PRO A 84 -2.79 4.89 -15.03
C PRO A 84 -2.71 6.41 -14.83
N ILE A 85 -2.77 6.88 -13.58
CA ILE A 85 -2.62 8.30 -13.26
C ILE A 85 -1.15 8.73 -13.30
N ILE A 86 -0.21 7.89 -12.87
CA ILE A 86 1.21 8.22 -12.81
C ILE A 86 1.79 8.28 -14.23
N CYS A 87 1.37 7.37 -15.10
CA CYS A 87 1.77 7.37 -16.52
C CYS A 87 1.42 8.68 -17.26
N LYS A 88 0.40 9.41 -16.81
CA LYS A 88 0.00 10.69 -17.40
C LYS A 88 0.89 11.86 -16.99
N PHE A 89 1.68 11.69 -15.93
CA PHE A 89 2.50 12.75 -15.32
C PHE A 89 3.91 12.24 -14.98
N LEU A 90 4.51 11.38 -15.80
CA LEU A 90 5.87 10.88 -15.55
C LEU A 90 6.92 12.01 -15.53
N ASP A 91 6.63 13.12 -16.19
CA ASP A 91 7.43 14.34 -16.20
C ASP A 91 7.47 15.08 -14.85
N VAL A 92 6.46 14.90 -13.98
CA VAL A 92 6.43 15.54 -12.65
C VAL A 92 7.01 14.66 -11.54
N PHE A 93 7.32 13.39 -11.84
CA PHE A 93 7.94 12.45 -10.92
C PHE A 93 9.27 11.89 -11.47
N PRO A 94 10.26 12.73 -11.79
CA PRO A 94 11.56 12.23 -12.19
C PRO A 94 12.26 11.52 -11.03
N GLU A 95 13.10 10.54 -11.35
CA GLU A 95 13.89 9.77 -10.36
C GLU A 95 14.89 10.66 -9.60
N ASP A 96 15.29 11.78 -10.19
CA ASP A 96 16.13 12.79 -9.55
C ASP A 96 15.66 14.23 -9.84
N LEU A 97 15.96 15.14 -8.92
CA LEU A 97 15.68 16.57 -9.06
C LEU A 97 16.62 17.19 -10.09
N LEU A 98 16.06 17.60 -11.23
CA LEU A 98 16.81 18.13 -12.39
C LEU A 98 17.32 19.58 -12.23
N GLY A 99 17.14 20.18 -11.04
CA GLY A 99 17.57 21.53 -10.73
C GLY A 99 16.42 22.43 -10.28
N LEU A 100 16.67 23.73 -10.25
CA LEU A 100 15.66 24.72 -9.86
C LEU A 100 14.47 24.71 -10.84
N PRO A 101 13.24 24.86 -10.34
CA PRO A 101 12.09 25.07 -11.21
C PRO A 101 12.27 26.37 -12.02
N PRO A 102 11.58 26.50 -13.17
CA PRO A 102 11.57 27.75 -13.93
C PRO A 102 11.21 28.95 -13.03
N PRO A 103 11.72 30.16 -13.34
CA PRO A 103 11.35 31.37 -12.64
C PRO A 103 9.83 31.47 -12.52
N ARG A 104 9.34 31.62 -11.29
CA ARG A 104 7.91 31.80 -11.03
C ARG A 104 7.55 33.26 -11.28
N GLU A 105 6.32 33.52 -11.70
CA GLU A 105 5.80 34.89 -11.88
C GLU A 105 5.73 35.68 -10.56
N VAL A 106 5.73 34.97 -9.42
CA VAL A 106 5.69 35.55 -8.08
C VAL A 106 7.00 35.24 -7.36
N GLU A 107 7.68 36.28 -6.88
CA GLU A 107 8.82 36.16 -5.98
C GLU A 107 8.33 35.83 -4.56
N PHE A 108 9.02 34.91 -3.89
CA PHE A 108 8.77 34.59 -2.49
C PHE A 108 9.61 35.53 -1.63
N GLU A 109 8.96 36.48 -0.97
CA GLU A 109 9.61 37.38 0.00
C GLU A 109 9.41 36.87 1.43
N ILE A 110 10.46 36.93 2.25
CA ILE A 110 10.38 36.62 3.68
C ILE A 110 10.19 37.94 4.43
N GLU A 111 8.93 38.26 4.74
CA GLU A 111 8.61 39.42 5.56
C GLU A 111 9.03 39.20 7.01
N LEU A 112 9.85 40.10 7.55
CA LEU A 112 10.26 40.07 8.95
C LEU A 112 9.29 40.91 9.81
N VAL A 113 8.96 40.39 10.99
CA VAL A 113 8.22 41.18 11.99
C VAL A 113 9.07 42.41 12.38
N PRO A 114 8.50 43.62 12.47
CA PRO A 114 9.24 44.81 12.85
C PRO A 114 10.04 44.63 14.15
N GLY A 115 11.34 44.91 14.09
CA GLY A 115 12.26 44.74 15.23
C GLY A 115 12.93 43.36 15.33
N ALA A 116 12.62 42.41 14.43
CA ALA A 116 13.36 41.15 14.34
C ALA A 116 14.80 41.38 13.86
N ALA A 117 15.76 40.76 14.55
CA ALA A 117 17.18 40.78 14.18
C ALA A 117 17.60 39.40 13.64
N PRO A 118 18.54 39.33 12.67
CA PRO A 118 19.10 38.06 12.22
C PRO A 118 19.72 37.28 13.38
N VAL A 119 19.47 35.97 13.41
CA VAL A 119 20.06 35.09 14.43
C VAL A 119 21.31 34.44 13.86
N ALA A 120 22.45 34.68 14.51
CA ALA A 120 23.68 33.95 14.26
C ALA A 120 23.86 32.87 15.34
N CYS A 121 23.80 31.60 14.94
CA CYS A 121 24.07 30.46 15.82
C CYS A 121 25.26 29.65 15.29
N ALA A 122 26.06 29.11 16.21
CA ALA A 122 27.14 28.20 15.85
C ALA A 122 26.56 26.87 15.32
N PRO A 123 27.19 26.26 14.29
CA PRO A 123 26.79 24.93 13.84
C PRO A 123 26.93 23.88 14.96
N ASN A 124 26.06 22.88 14.94
CA ASN A 124 26.16 21.74 15.85
C ASN A 124 27.44 20.93 15.61
N ARG A 125 27.95 20.27 16.66
CA ARG A 125 29.07 19.34 16.53
C ARG A 125 28.60 18.05 15.86
N LEU A 126 29.28 17.65 14.80
CA LEU A 126 29.02 16.43 14.04
C LEU A 126 30.24 15.50 14.09
N ALA A 127 30.00 14.19 14.07
CA ALA A 127 31.06 13.20 13.93
C ALA A 127 31.70 13.27 12.52
N PRO A 128 32.93 12.77 12.33
CA PRO A 128 33.59 12.83 11.02
C PRO A 128 32.80 12.19 9.86
N SER A 129 32.04 11.12 10.12
CA SER A 129 31.19 10.46 9.11
C SER A 129 30.00 11.33 8.70
N GLU A 130 29.38 12.02 9.67
CA GLU A 130 28.25 12.92 9.43
C GLU A 130 28.70 14.17 8.67
N MET A 131 29.86 14.73 9.02
CA MET A 131 30.46 15.85 8.28
C MET A 131 30.73 15.50 6.82
N LYS A 132 31.21 14.27 6.55
CA LYS A 132 31.47 13.81 5.18
C LYS A 132 30.18 13.68 4.37
N GLU A 133 29.13 13.13 4.97
CA GLU A 133 27.83 13.01 4.32
C GLU A 133 27.19 14.39 4.07
N LEU A 134 27.23 15.28 5.06
CA LEU A 134 26.73 16.64 4.92
C LEU A 134 27.45 17.40 3.79
N ALA A 135 28.79 17.29 3.71
CA ALA A 135 29.55 17.91 2.64
C ALA A 135 29.17 17.36 1.26
N LYS A 136 28.92 16.04 1.15
CA LYS A 136 28.45 15.41 -0.09
C LYS A 136 27.09 15.98 -0.52
N GLN A 137 26.14 16.07 0.41
CA GLN A 137 24.80 16.61 0.13
C GLN A 137 24.84 18.09 -0.26
N LEU A 138 25.66 18.90 0.42
CA LEU A 138 25.85 20.31 0.08
C LEU A 138 26.45 20.47 -1.32
N GLN A 139 27.42 19.63 -1.69
CA GLN A 139 28.00 19.64 -3.04
C GLN A 139 26.94 19.29 -4.09
N GLU A 140 26.15 18.23 -3.88
CA GLU A 140 25.07 17.83 -4.79
C GLU A 140 24.03 18.95 -4.97
N LEU A 141 23.65 19.64 -3.88
CA LEU A 141 22.73 20.78 -3.95
C LEU A 141 23.33 21.98 -4.68
N SER A 142 24.63 22.23 -4.51
CA SER A 142 25.35 23.31 -5.20
C SER A 142 25.48 23.02 -6.69
N ASP A 143 25.82 21.78 -7.06
CA ASP A 143 25.95 21.35 -8.46
C ASP A 143 24.61 21.43 -9.20
N LYS A 144 23.50 21.16 -8.49
CA LYS A 144 22.13 21.32 -8.99
C LYS A 144 21.61 22.77 -8.96
N GLY A 145 22.38 23.71 -8.40
CA GLY A 145 22.04 25.13 -8.34
C GLY A 145 20.99 25.51 -7.29
N PHE A 146 20.62 24.60 -6.38
CA PHE A 146 19.66 24.89 -5.30
C PHE A 146 20.22 25.82 -4.23
N ILE A 147 21.53 25.77 -4.02
CA ILE A 147 22.23 26.62 -3.07
C ILE A 147 23.43 27.28 -3.73
N ARG A 148 23.87 28.40 -3.15
CA ARG A 148 25.12 29.08 -3.51
C ARG A 148 25.77 29.63 -2.25
N PRO A 149 27.10 29.83 -2.24
CA PRO A 149 27.75 30.56 -1.16
C PRO A 149 27.11 31.93 -1.00
N SER A 150 26.82 32.31 0.25
CA SER A 150 26.41 33.67 0.59
C SER A 150 27.60 34.41 1.19
N SER A 151 27.75 35.68 0.79
CA SER A 151 28.55 36.65 1.52
C SER A 151 27.64 37.41 2.47
N LEU A 152 28.10 37.64 3.70
CA LEU A 152 27.52 38.66 4.58
C LEU A 152 27.87 40.06 4.06
#